data_AF-A0A5S3VB59-F1
#
_entry.id   AF-A0A5S3VB59-F1
#
_cell.length_a   1.000
_cell.length_b   1.000
_cell.length_c   1.000
_cell.angle_alpha   90.00
_cell.angle_beta   90.00
_cell.angle_gamma   90.00
#
_symmetry.space_group_name_H-M   'P 1'
#
loop_
_entity.id
_entity.type
_entity.pdbx_description
1 polymer ?
#
loop_
_entity_poly.entity_id
_entity_poly.type
_entity_poly.pdbx_seq_one_letter_code
_entity_poly.pdbx_strand_id
1 'polypeptide(L)'
;MDDISSDLALGTVTFKGYQSCSCNAVNFDFSELAVTNPGYTVTGFSNNVILANNPSPLTLCTNSLQEKLLFIKNENTGDVRGGLFSFTDPKNIVLTDTDFPTAGVAVDTAQHAQTNEYVIISASTSELLSREQSRYARFSDTPLYIFPDIVEQSYITSYLEQTSSQAGISVTIASFATNTIDDTGTYNTLSHIQGYYELAAAFAEFGNSFNDASQSVTYDFGDTDQRINEVTVALRWQDQFNGSVSWAIRGKTQANIAADLSFGNYLNENTAQLSNPSLSVTLAAHQFNGDFATLQRLRTEPLSSNEVRDLLAQSAFLNITANQ
;
A
#
# COMPACT_ATOMS: atom_id res chain seq x y z
N MET A 1 -35.71 -8.73 -3.63
CA MET A 1 -36.53 -7.65 -4.23
C MET A 1 -36.39 -6.51 -3.25
N ASP A 2 -35.74 -5.44 -3.71
CA ASP A 2 -35.29 -4.23 -3.00
C ASP A 2 -34.58 -4.45 -1.65
N ASP A 3 -33.32 -4.90 -1.71
CA ASP A 3 -32.57 -5.30 -0.50
C ASP A 3 -31.26 -4.52 -0.29
N ILE A 4 -31.14 -3.36 -0.93
CA ILE A 4 -29.91 -2.57 -0.87
C ILE A 4 -30.29 -1.10 -0.80
N SER A 5 -30.09 -0.50 0.38
CA SER A 5 -30.08 0.96 0.49
C SER A 5 -29.05 1.53 -0.48
N SER A 6 -29.30 2.69 -1.08
CA SER A 6 -28.48 3.34 -2.11
C SER A 6 -27.00 3.62 -1.74
N ASP A 7 -26.56 3.20 -0.56
CA ASP A 7 -25.26 3.51 0.06
C ASP A 7 -24.32 2.29 0.15
N LEU A 8 -24.70 1.11 -0.35
CA LEU A 8 -23.84 -0.09 -0.39
C LEU A 8 -23.53 -0.54 -1.82
N ALA A 9 -22.25 -0.79 -2.10
CA ALA A 9 -21.82 -1.57 -3.25
C ALA A 9 -21.44 -2.98 -2.80
N LEU A 10 -22.26 -3.97 -3.16
CA LEU A 10 -21.97 -5.38 -2.86
C LEU A 10 -20.86 -5.89 -3.80
N GLY A 11 -19.65 -5.87 -3.24
CA GLY A 11 -18.48 -6.72 -3.49
C GLY A 11 -18.23 -7.36 -4.87
N THR A 12 -17.01 -7.22 -5.36
CA THR A 12 -16.46 -8.05 -6.44
C THR A 12 -16.03 -9.41 -5.87
N VAL A 13 -16.64 -10.51 -6.33
CA VAL A 13 -16.11 -11.87 -6.11
C VAL A 13 -14.98 -12.11 -7.10
N THR A 14 -13.76 -12.35 -6.60
CA THR A 14 -12.57 -12.55 -7.45
C THR A 14 -12.01 -13.96 -7.26
N PHE A 15 -12.00 -14.75 -8.32
CA PHE A 15 -11.34 -16.04 -8.37
C PHE A 15 -9.90 -15.86 -8.87
N LYS A 16 -8.92 -15.88 -7.95
CA LYS A 16 -7.50 -15.82 -8.34
C LYS A 16 -6.97 -17.23 -8.64
N GLY A 17 -7.03 -17.63 -9.91
CA GLY A 17 -6.14 -18.68 -10.38
C GLY A 17 -4.71 -18.15 -10.36
N TYR A 18 -3.79 -18.82 -9.67
CA TYR A 18 -2.35 -18.56 -9.80
C TYR A 18 -1.91 -19.00 -11.20
N GLN A 19 -2.19 -18.19 -12.23
CA GLN A 19 -1.45 -18.31 -13.47
C GLN A 19 0.01 -17.96 -13.17
N SER A 20 0.92 -18.84 -13.60
CA SER A 20 2.35 -18.57 -13.58
C SER A 20 2.61 -17.19 -14.19
N CYS A 21 3.01 -16.23 -13.36
CA CYS A 21 3.31 -14.87 -13.83
C CYS A 21 4.58 -14.98 -14.68
N SER A 22 4.45 -15.08 -16.01
CA SER A 22 5.58 -14.92 -16.90
C SER A 22 6.08 -13.49 -16.75
N CYS A 23 7.34 -13.34 -16.35
CA CYS A 23 7.94 -12.06 -16.05
C CYS A 23 8.78 -11.53 -17.22
N ASN A 24 8.50 -10.31 -17.67
CA ASN A 24 9.38 -9.53 -18.54
C ASN A 24 10.55 -9.03 -17.70
N ALA A 25 11.67 -9.75 -17.79
CA ALA A 25 12.89 -9.43 -17.07
C ALA A 25 13.68 -8.33 -17.80
N VAL A 26 14.10 -7.32 -17.05
CA VAL A 26 15.12 -6.34 -17.46
C VAL A 26 16.35 -6.54 -16.59
N ASN A 27 17.52 -6.68 -17.22
CA ASN A 27 18.79 -6.82 -16.52
C ASN A 27 19.52 -5.49 -16.44
N PHE A 28 20.07 -5.19 -15.28
CA PHE A 28 20.91 -4.04 -15.04
C PHE A 28 22.38 -4.48 -14.93
N ASP A 29 23.22 -3.91 -15.77
CA ASP A 29 24.67 -4.03 -15.71
C ASP A 29 25.24 -2.76 -15.06
N PHE A 30 26.01 -2.96 -13.99
CA PHE A 30 26.60 -1.89 -13.19
C PHE A 30 28.11 -1.76 -13.40
N SER A 31 28.69 -2.49 -14.36
CA SER A 31 30.14 -2.57 -14.58
C SER A 31 30.76 -1.20 -14.88
N GLU A 32 30.15 -0.41 -15.76
CA GLU A 32 30.63 0.95 -16.09
C GLU A 32 30.40 1.94 -14.94
N LEU A 33 29.23 1.89 -14.31
CA LEU A 33 28.91 2.71 -13.15
C LEU A 33 29.89 2.47 -11.98
N ALA A 34 30.30 1.22 -11.75
CA ALA A 34 31.25 0.89 -10.68
C ALA A 34 32.67 1.42 -10.93
N VAL A 35 33.08 1.59 -12.19
CA VAL A 35 34.38 2.19 -12.53
C VAL A 35 34.40 3.68 -12.21
N THR A 36 33.30 4.38 -12.53
CA THR A 36 33.18 5.83 -12.36
C THR A 36 32.80 6.24 -10.94
N ASN A 37 32.06 5.39 -10.22
CA ASN A 37 31.50 5.66 -8.90
C ASN A 37 31.84 4.56 -7.88
N PRO A 38 33.13 4.28 -7.64
CA PRO A 38 33.52 3.26 -6.67
C PRO A 38 33.05 3.64 -5.26
N GLY A 39 32.43 2.69 -4.56
CA GLY A 39 31.94 2.86 -3.19
C GLY A 39 30.55 3.50 -3.07
N TYR A 40 29.92 3.89 -4.18
CA TYR A 40 28.51 4.28 -4.18
C TYR A 40 27.61 3.05 -4.02
N THR A 41 26.38 3.28 -3.60
CA THR A 41 25.33 2.27 -3.47
C THR A 41 24.15 2.64 -4.37
N VAL A 42 23.76 1.75 -5.27
CA VAL A 42 22.55 1.87 -6.07
C VAL A 42 21.34 1.43 -5.24
N THR A 43 20.31 2.26 -5.25
CA THR A 43 19.03 2.07 -4.54
C THR A 43 17.86 2.22 -5.50
N GLY A 44 16.70 1.69 -5.12
CA GLY A 44 15.49 1.60 -5.96
C GLY A 44 15.09 0.15 -6.26
N PHE A 45 15.92 -0.82 -5.88
CA PHE A 45 15.60 -2.25 -5.91
C PHE A 45 15.24 -2.76 -4.50
N SER A 46 14.71 -3.99 -4.43
CA SER A 46 14.46 -4.67 -3.14
C SER A 46 15.75 -4.86 -2.32
N ASN A 47 16.87 -5.03 -3.00
CA ASN A 47 18.21 -5.08 -2.40
C ASN A 47 19.09 -3.99 -3.01
N ASN A 48 19.85 -3.29 -2.17
CA ASN A 48 20.82 -2.32 -2.66
C ASN A 48 22.03 -3.02 -3.30
N VAL A 49 22.61 -2.36 -4.30
CA VAL A 49 23.82 -2.84 -4.98
C VAL A 49 24.98 -1.92 -4.62
N ILE A 50 25.97 -2.44 -3.90
CA ILE A 50 27.20 -1.72 -3.62
C ILE A 50 28.10 -1.79 -4.86
N LEU A 51 28.52 -0.63 -5.37
CA LEU A 51 29.42 -0.50 -6.51
C LEU A 51 30.86 -0.75 -6.07
N ALA A 52 31.20 -2.03 -5.91
CA ALA A 52 32.55 -2.53 -5.69
C ALA A 52 33.16 -3.09 -6.99
N ASN A 53 34.36 -3.68 -6.94
CA ASN A 53 34.93 -4.36 -8.10
C ASN A 53 34.01 -5.53 -8.52
N ASN A 54 33.46 -5.47 -9.74
CA ASN A 54 32.50 -6.42 -10.33
C ASN A 54 31.18 -6.55 -9.54
N PRO A 55 30.32 -5.51 -9.54
CA PRO A 55 28.99 -5.60 -8.96
C PRO A 55 28.17 -6.69 -9.67
N SER A 56 27.36 -7.43 -8.91
CA SER A 56 26.46 -8.43 -9.50
C SER A 56 25.37 -7.74 -10.32
N PRO A 57 25.03 -8.24 -11.53
CA PRO A 57 23.90 -7.74 -12.27
C PRO A 57 22.60 -8.02 -11.50
N LEU A 58 21.58 -7.20 -11.73
CA LEU A 58 20.28 -7.35 -11.07
C LEU A 58 19.19 -7.45 -12.12
N THR A 59 18.30 -8.43 -11.95
CA THR A 59 17.14 -8.63 -12.83
C THR A 59 15.87 -8.12 -12.14
N LEU A 60 15.14 -7.25 -12.82
CA LEU A 60 13.86 -6.71 -12.36
C LEU A 60 12.71 -7.26 -13.20
N CYS A 61 11.59 -7.55 -12.54
CA CYS A 61 10.34 -7.85 -13.22
C CYS A 61 9.57 -6.59 -13.59
N THR A 62 9.24 -6.42 -14.88
CA THR A 62 8.65 -5.18 -15.43
C THR A 62 7.24 -5.34 -15.97
N ASN A 63 6.52 -6.41 -15.62
CA ASN A 63 5.19 -6.76 -16.17
C ASN A 63 4.12 -5.65 -16.14
N SER A 64 4.31 -4.63 -15.30
CA SER A 64 3.45 -3.46 -15.18
C SER A 64 4.21 -2.16 -14.95
N LEU A 65 5.55 -2.17 -15.12
CA LEU A 65 6.39 -0.99 -14.91
C LEU A 65 6.81 -0.44 -16.27
N GLN A 66 6.44 0.80 -16.55
CA GLN A 66 6.92 1.54 -17.73
C GLN A 66 8.23 2.27 -17.44
N GLU A 67 8.36 2.79 -16.22
CA GLU A 67 9.55 3.50 -15.76
C GLU A 67 9.94 3.06 -14.35
N LYS A 68 11.15 3.42 -13.92
CA LYS A 68 11.61 3.25 -12.54
C LYS A 68 12.62 4.33 -12.16
N LEU A 69 12.40 4.92 -11.00
CA LEU A 69 13.37 5.80 -10.35
C LEU A 69 14.46 4.95 -9.70
N LEU A 70 15.71 5.16 -10.08
CA LEU A 70 16.88 4.63 -9.38
C LEU A 70 17.73 5.80 -8.88
N PHE A 71 18.51 5.57 -7.84
CA PHE A 71 19.48 6.55 -7.38
C PHE A 71 20.74 5.90 -6.84
N ILE A 72 21.84 6.65 -6.92
CA ILE A 72 23.12 6.30 -6.32
C ILE A 72 23.39 7.19 -5.12
N LYS A 73 24.01 6.61 -4.09
CA LYS A 73 24.39 7.32 -2.87
C LYS A 73 25.81 6.96 -2.46
N ASN A 74 26.59 7.96 -2.06
CA ASN A 74 27.87 7.76 -1.41
C ASN A 74 27.76 8.13 0.07
N GLU A 75 27.88 7.14 0.94
CA GLU A 75 27.76 7.32 2.40
C GLU A 75 28.89 8.18 2.99
N ASN A 76 30.05 8.26 2.33
CA ASN A 76 31.20 9.02 2.84
C ASN A 76 31.13 10.51 2.47
N THR A 77 30.65 10.84 1.27
CA THR A 77 30.56 12.22 0.78
C THR A 77 29.18 12.84 0.97
N GLY A 78 28.15 12.01 1.19
CA GLY A 78 26.76 12.44 1.19
C GLY A 78 26.21 12.75 -0.19
N ASP A 79 26.96 12.48 -1.27
CA ASP A 79 26.48 12.69 -2.64
C ASP A 79 25.34 11.70 -2.96
N VAL A 80 24.23 12.24 -3.48
CA VAL A 80 23.05 11.47 -3.86
C VAL A 80 22.54 11.98 -5.20
N ARG A 81 22.41 11.08 -6.17
CA ARG A 81 21.97 11.41 -7.53
C ARG A 81 20.97 10.40 -8.07
N GLY A 82 19.93 10.89 -8.74
CA GLY A 82 18.79 10.11 -9.21
C GLY A 82 18.63 10.15 -10.73
N GLY A 83 18.00 9.12 -11.26
CA GLY A 83 17.68 8.95 -12.68
C GLY A 83 16.38 8.17 -12.87
N LEU A 84 15.66 8.50 -13.95
CA LEU A 84 14.42 7.83 -14.33
C LEU A 84 14.67 6.93 -15.54
N PHE A 85 14.35 5.64 -15.41
CA PHE A 85 14.69 4.60 -16.38
C PHE A 85 13.41 4.04 -17.01
N SER A 86 13.26 4.18 -18.32
CA SER A 86 12.16 3.59 -19.08
C SER A 86 12.46 2.15 -19.49
N PHE A 87 11.44 1.30 -19.50
CA PHE A 87 11.48 -0.12 -19.86
C PHE A 87 10.88 -0.43 -21.23
N THR A 88 10.64 0.58 -22.07
CA THR A 88 10.02 0.41 -23.39
C THR A 88 10.86 -0.45 -24.35
N ASP A 89 12.20 -0.37 -24.24
CA ASP A 89 13.25 -1.24 -24.81
C ASP A 89 14.58 -0.50 -24.51
N PRO A 90 15.70 -1.14 -24.11
CA PRO A 90 16.06 -2.55 -24.18
C PRO A 90 15.94 -3.37 -22.87
N LYS A 91 15.91 -4.70 -23.01
CA LYS A 91 15.92 -5.70 -21.90
C LYS A 91 17.21 -5.76 -21.09
N ASN A 92 18.27 -5.09 -21.52
CA ASN A 92 19.54 -4.99 -20.81
C ASN A 92 19.94 -3.51 -20.76
N ILE A 93 20.02 -2.95 -19.57
CA ILE A 93 20.38 -1.55 -19.32
C ILE A 93 21.79 -1.55 -18.71
N VAL A 94 22.74 -0.96 -19.41
CA VAL A 94 24.07 -0.67 -18.84
C VAL A 94 23.98 0.70 -18.19
N LEU A 95 24.19 0.74 -16.87
CA LEU A 95 24.14 1.98 -16.11
C LEU A 95 25.50 2.66 -16.11
N THR A 96 25.46 3.98 -16.25
CA THR A 96 26.59 4.90 -16.33
C THR A 96 26.34 6.11 -15.44
N ASP A 97 27.39 6.89 -15.18
CA ASP A 97 27.28 8.10 -14.34
C ASP A 97 26.27 9.12 -14.90
N THR A 98 26.18 9.22 -16.24
CA THR A 98 25.27 10.16 -16.92
C THR A 98 23.80 9.80 -16.77
N ASP A 99 23.49 8.57 -16.37
CA ASP A 99 22.11 8.14 -16.12
C ASP A 99 21.55 8.67 -14.79
N PHE A 100 22.39 9.31 -13.96
CA PHE A 100 22.00 9.92 -12.68
C PHE A 100 22.26 11.44 -12.70
N PRO A 101 21.53 12.22 -13.52
CA PRO A 101 21.83 13.64 -13.74
C PRO A 101 21.39 14.56 -12.60
N THR A 102 20.50 14.10 -11.73
CA THR A 102 19.74 14.97 -10.81
C THR A 102 20.21 14.80 -9.38
N ALA A 103 20.52 15.89 -8.68
CA ALA A 103 20.85 15.85 -7.26
C ALA A 103 19.63 15.49 -6.39
N GLY A 104 19.83 14.66 -5.37
CA GLY A 104 18.80 14.31 -4.40
C GLY A 104 18.58 15.40 -3.37
N VAL A 105 17.31 15.66 -3.04
CA VAL A 105 16.92 16.55 -1.93
C VAL A 105 16.62 15.70 -0.71
N ALA A 106 17.29 15.98 0.41
CA ALA A 106 17.07 15.25 1.66
C ALA A 106 15.69 15.60 2.24
N VAL A 107 14.96 14.58 2.70
CA VAL A 107 13.66 14.74 3.35
C VAL A 107 13.86 15.03 4.84
N ASP A 108 13.18 16.04 5.36
CA ASP A 108 13.23 16.40 6.78
C ASP A 108 12.43 15.40 7.64
N THR A 109 13.15 14.42 8.21
CA THR A 109 12.57 13.40 9.09
C THR A 109 12.69 13.74 10.58
N ALA A 110 13.14 14.94 10.95
CA ALA A 110 13.45 15.28 12.33
C ALA A 110 12.25 15.10 13.27
N GLN A 111 11.04 15.40 12.78
CA GLN A 111 9.79 15.26 13.54
C GLN A 111 9.45 13.81 13.93
N HIS A 112 10.10 12.79 13.33
CA HIS A 112 9.85 11.37 13.60
C HIS A 112 11.07 10.61 14.15
N ALA A 113 12.18 11.29 14.44
CA ALA A 113 13.45 10.67 14.83
C ALA A 113 13.39 9.77 16.09
N GLN A 114 12.31 9.85 16.87
CA GLN A 114 12.08 9.06 18.09
C GLN A 114 10.89 8.10 17.98
N THR A 115 10.35 7.91 16.77
CA THR A 115 9.22 7.02 16.54
C THR A 115 9.71 5.63 16.10
N ASN A 116 8.96 4.58 16.42
CA ASN A 116 9.17 3.24 15.87
C ASN A 116 8.46 3.06 14.51
N GLU A 117 8.18 4.16 13.81
CA GLU A 117 7.49 4.18 12.53
C GLU A 117 8.44 3.74 11.41
N TYR A 118 7.93 2.90 10.52
CA TYR A 118 8.58 2.63 9.25
C TYR A 118 8.11 3.67 8.23
N VAL A 119 9.00 4.02 7.29
CA VAL A 119 8.72 5.02 6.27
C VAL A 119 8.85 4.42 4.90
N ILE A 120 8.04 4.89 3.96
CA ILE A 120 8.16 4.60 2.54
C ILE A 120 8.15 5.95 1.82
N ILE A 121 9.11 6.14 0.92
CA ILE A 121 9.05 7.25 -0.04
C ILE A 121 8.49 6.69 -1.35
N SER A 122 7.63 7.44 -2.00
CA SER A 122 7.15 7.10 -3.33
C SER A 122 7.10 8.34 -4.20
N ALA A 123 7.09 8.14 -5.52
CA ALA A 123 7.08 9.22 -6.49
C ALA A 123 6.00 8.98 -7.55
N SER A 124 5.53 10.03 -8.18
CA SER A 124 4.63 9.95 -9.34
C SER A 124 5.27 10.68 -10.51
N THR A 125 5.09 10.13 -11.71
CA THR A 125 5.32 10.77 -13.01
C THR A 125 4.00 10.76 -13.79
N SER A 126 3.95 11.43 -14.95
CA SER A 126 2.78 11.43 -15.82
C SER A 126 2.36 10.01 -16.24
N GLU A 127 3.34 9.11 -16.36
CA GLU A 127 3.19 7.74 -16.85
C GLU A 127 3.15 6.70 -15.72
N LEU A 128 3.47 7.08 -14.47
CA LEU A 128 3.69 6.14 -13.38
C LEU A 128 3.26 6.68 -12.01
N LEU A 129 2.59 5.86 -11.21
CA LEU A 129 2.70 5.94 -9.76
C LEU A 129 3.83 5.01 -9.34
N SER A 130 5.03 5.57 -9.23
CA SER A 130 6.22 4.85 -8.79
C SER A 130 6.12 4.65 -7.29
N ARG A 131 5.46 3.56 -6.87
CA ARG A 131 5.38 3.18 -5.45
C ARG A 131 6.69 2.64 -4.88
N GLU A 132 7.83 2.84 -5.54
CA GLU A 132 9.05 2.11 -5.20
C GLU A 132 10.22 3.04 -4.81
N GLN A 133 10.11 3.67 -3.65
CA GLN A 133 11.22 3.61 -2.68
C GLN A 133 10.74 2.90 -1.41
N SER A 134 10.31 1.65 -1.59
CA SER A 134 9.96 0.75 -0.50
C SER A 134 11.21 0.30 0.24
N ARG A 135 11.81 1.18 1.04
CA ARG A 135 12.67 0.74 2.14
C ARG A 135 11.86 0.88 3.41
N TYR A 136 11.52 -0.24 4.04
CA TYR A 136 11.14 -0.24 5.44
C TYR A 136 12.34 0.24 6.25
N ALA A 137 12.48 1.55 6.39
CA ALA A 137 13.46 2.17 7.25
C ALA A 137 12.71 2.77 8.44
N ARG A 138 13.25 2.60 9.65
CA ARG A 138 12.86 3.50 10.73
C ARG A 138 13.33 4.89 10.37
N PHE A 139 12.55 5.92 10.70
CA PHE A 139 12.92 7.32 10.47
C PHE A 139 14.34 7.68 10.97
N SER A 140 14.86 6.94 11.94
CA SER A 140 16.18 7.15 12.58
C SER A 140 17.38 6.59 11.82
N ASP A 141 17.19 5.69 10.85
CA ASP A 141 18.29 4.78 10.47
C ASP A 141 19.05 5.24 9.22
N THR A 142 18.43 5.99 8.31
CA THR A 142 19.06 6.43 7.07
C THR A 142 18.38 7.69 6.53
N PRO A 143 19.14 8.72 6.08
CA PRO A 143 18.55 9.85 5.38
C PRO A 143 17.75 9.39 4.15
N LEU A 144 16.56 9.98 3.98
CA LEU A 144 15.67 9.73 2.86
C LEU A 144 15.80 10.86 1.83
N TYR A 145 15.56 10.56 0.55
CA TYR A 145 15.77 11.52 -0.53
C TYR A 145 14.65 11.48 -1.57
N ILE A 146 14.33 12.65 -2.12
CA ILE A 146 13.43 12.84 -3.27
C ILE A 146 14.20 13.47 -4.43
N PHE A 147 13.61 13.42 -5.63
CA PHE A 147 14.23 13.92 -6.87
C PHE A 147 13.23 14.77 -7.67
N PRO A 148 12.90 15.99 -7.19
CA PRO A 148 11.81 16.81 -7.73
C PRO A 148 12.00 17.20 -9.20
N ASP A 149 13.24 17.28 -9.71
CA ASP A 149 13.48 17.65 -11.11
C ASP A 149 13.08 16.56 -12.12
N ILE A 150 12.86 15.32 -11.67
CA ILE A 150 12.55 14.16 -12.53
C ILE A 150 11.27 13.43 -12.13
N VAL A 151 10.53 13.93 -11.13
CA VAL A 151 9.24 13.38 -10.70
C VAL A 151 8.23 14.52 -10.53
N GLU A 152 6.96 14.26 -10.79
CA GLU A 152 5.91 15.28 -10.65
C GLU A 152 5.48 15.51 -9.20
N GLN A 153 5.52 14.45 -8.39
CA GLN A 153 5.10 14.50 -6.99
C GLN A 153 5.83 13.43 -6.20
N SER A 154 6.38 13.81 -5.06
CA SER A 154 6.90 12.87 -4.07
C SER A 154 5.92 12.72 -2.90
N TYR A 155 5.88 11.54 -2.30
CA TYR A 155 5.07 11.22 -1.13
C TYR A 155 5.92 10.53 -0.07
N ILE A 156 5.57 10.79 1.18
CA ILE A 156 6.05 10.05 2.34
C ILE A 156 4.88 9.33 2.98
N THR A 157 5.05 8.03 3.22
CA THR A 157 4.08 7.21 3.95
C THR A 157 4.74 6.66 5.20
N SER A 158 4.20 6.95 6.37
CA SER A 158 4.57 6.27 7.62
C SER A 158 3.68 5.05 7.87
N TYR A 159 4.25 4.06 8.53
CA TYR A 159 3.64 2.78 8.86
C TYR A 159 3.88 2.44 10.33
N LEU A 160 2.78 2.13 11.02
CA LEU A 160 2.75 1.62 12.38
C LEU A 160 2.03 0.28 12.40
N GLU A 161 2.64 -0.72 13.02
CA GLU A 161 2.00 -2.00 13.28
C GLU A 161 1.93 -2.26 14.77
N GLN A 162 0.77 -2.72 15.22
CA GLN A 162 0.55 -3.20 16.57
C GLN A 162 -0.17 -4.53 16.50
N THR A 163 0.37 -5.54 17.17
CA THR A 163 -0.28 -6.84 17.31
C THR A 163 -0.72 -7.01 18.76
N SER A 164 -1.94 -7.45 18.94
CA SER A 164 -2.48 -7.85 20.24
C SER A 164 -3.21 -9.18 20.11
N SER A 165 -3.47 -9.84 21.23
CA SER A 165 -4.32 -11.03 21.25
C SER A 165 -5.47 -10.80 22.23
N GLN A 166 -6.68 -11.04 21.76
CA GLN A 166 -7.90 -10.97 22.57
C GLN A 166 -8.74 -12.22 22.35
N ALA A 167 -9.14 -12.88 23.44
CA ALA A 167 -9.98 -14.09 23.40
C ALA A 167 -9.46 -15.21 22.45
N GLY A 168 -8.13 -15.35 22.30
CA GLY A 168 -7.51 -16.35 21.41
C GLY A 168 -7.41 -15.94 19.95
N ILE A 169 -7.94 -14.76 19.58
CA ILE A 169 -7.82 -14.18 18.24
C ILE A 169 -6.61 -13.26 18.21
N SER A 170 -5.75 -13.41 17.20
CA SER A 170 -4.64 -12.47 16.95
C SER A 170 -5.16 -11.30 16.13
N VAL A 171 -5.11 -10.10 16.70
CA VAL A 171 -5.55 -8.85 16.05
C VAL A 171 -4.31 -8.02 15.71
N THR A 172 -4.10 -7.79 14.43
CA THR A 172 -3.05 -6.87 13.93
C THR A 172 -3.69 -5.60 13.44
N ILE A 173 -3.25 -4.46 13.97
CA ILE A 173 -3.63 -3.12 13.57
C ILE A 173 -2.44 -2.50 12.84
N ALA A 174 -2.62 -2.21 11.57
CA ALA A 174 -1.66 -1.57 10.69
C ALA A 174 -2.17 -0.18 10.31
N SER A 175 -1.54 0.87 10.83
CA SER A 175 -1.88 2.27 10.52
C SER A 175 -0.89 2.85 9.52
N PHE A 176 -1.41 3.46 8.46
CA PHE A 176 -0.65 4.16 7.44
C PHE A 176 -1.08 5.61 7.42
N ALA A 177 -0.14 6.52 7.26
CA ALA A 177 -0.42 7.92 6.97
C ALA A 177 0.49 8.37 5.84
N THR A 178 -0.06 9.10 4.86
CA THR A 178 0.65 9.58 3.68
C THR A 178 0.51 11.09 3.57
N ASN A 179 1.59 11.75 3.14
CA ASN A 179 1.59 13.16 2.73
C ASN A 179 2.39 13.36 1.46
N THR A 180 2.11 14.44 0.73
CA THR A 180 3.00 14.99 -0.28
C THR A 180 4.23 15.61 0.37
N ILE A 181 5.38 15.44 -0.29
CA ILE A 181 6.62 16.14 0.04
C ILE A 181 6.79 17.24 -1.01
N ASP A 182 7.14 18.45 -0.56
CA ASP A 182 7.49 19.54 -1.47
C ASP A 182 8.92 19.41 -2.02
N ASP A 183 9.28 20.25 -2.98
CA ASP A 183 10.59 20.21 -3.66
C ASP A 183 11.77 20.54 -2.74
N THR A 184 11.50 21.03 -1.51
CA THR A 184 12.53 21.31 -0.50
C THR A 184 12.74 20.15 0.47
N GLY A 185 11.99 19.05 0.31
CA GLY A 185 12.05 17.90 1.18
C GLY A 185 11.21 18.03 2.45
N THR A 186 10.32 19.03 2.53
CA THR A 186 9.44 19.21 3.69
C THR A 186 8.03 18.69 3.43
N TYR A 187 7.32 18.33 4.49
CA TYR A 187 5.96 17.79 4.42
C TYR A 187 5.20 18.10 5.71
N ASN A 188 3.86 18.15 5.62
CA ASN A 188 3.02 18.34 6.80
C ASN A 188 3.00 17.08 7.67
N THR A 189 2.74 17.23 8.97
CA THR A 189 2.70 16.12 9.93
C THR A 189 1.85 14.94 9.43
N LEU A 190 2.41 13.75 9.51
CA LEU A 190 1.70 12.51 9.19
C LEU A 190 0.74 12.16 10.32
N SER A 191 -0.56 12.11 9.99
CA SER A 191 -1.61 11.93 10.99
C SER A 191 -2.29 10.58 10.80
N HIS A 192 -1.80 9.58 11.53
CA HIS A 192 -2.37 8.24 11.61
C HIS A 192 -3.81 8.26 12.13
N ILE A 193 -4.64 7.36 11.61
CA ILE A 193 -5.87 6.94 12.32
C ILE A 193 -5.38 6.13 13.52
N GLN A 194 -5.80 6.52 14.72
CA GLN A 194 -5.39 5.87 15.96
C GLN A 194 -6.19 4.58 16.15
N GLY A 195 -5.49 3.45 16.21
CA GLY A 195 -6.09 2.18 16.60
C GLY A 195 -6.10 2.04 18.11
N TYR A 196 -7.24 2.30 18.74
CA TYR A 196 -7.41 2.05 20.17
C TYR A 196 -7.86 0.62 20.47
N TYR A 197 -7.70 0.17 21.71
CA TYR A 197 -8.09 -1.16 22.18
C TYR A 197 -9.58 -1.45 21.93
N GLU A 198 -10.42 -0.42 22.00
CA GLU A 198 -11.86 -0.41 21.76
C GLU A 198 -12.21 -0.87 20.33
N LEU A 199 -11.39 -0.52 19.34
CA LEU A 199 -11.57 -0.98 17.95
C LEU A 199 -11.31 -2.48 17.81
N ALA A 200 -10.31 -3.00 18.52
CA ALA A 200 -10.03 -4.44 18.51
C ALA A 200 -11.17 -5.23 19.16
N ALA A 201 -11.79 -4.70 20.22
CA ALA A 201 -12.95 -5.30 20.87
C ALA A 201 -14.21 -5.27 19.97
N ALA A 202 -14.55 -4.10 19.40
CA ALA A 202 -15.67 -3.97 18.46
C ALA A 202 -15.49 -4.88 17.23
N PHE A 203 -14.25 -5.04 16.76
CA PHE A 203 -13.92 -5.94 15.67
C PHE A 203 -14.05 -7.42 16.04
N ALA A 204 -13.68 -7.81 17.26
CA ALA A 204 -13.89 -9.17 17.75
C ALA A 204 -15.39 -9.48 17.93
N GLU A 205 -16.18 -8.54 18.44
CA GLU A 205 -17.66 -8.65 18.51
C GLU A 205 -18.28 -8.79 17.12
N PHE A 206 -17.85 -7.97 16.17
CA PHE A 206 -18.23 -8.07 14.77
C PHE A 206 -17.85 -9.44 14.17
N GLY A 207 -16.63 -9.93 14.40
CA GLY A 207 -16.21 -11.27 13.98
C GLY A 207 -17.04 -12.40 14.59
N ASN A 208 -17.46 -12.27 15.86
CA ASN A 208 -18.35 -13.23 16.51
C ASN A 208 -19.75 -13.23 15.89
N SER A 209 -20.27 -12.08 15.46
CA SER A 209 -21.60 -11.98 14.83
C SER A 209 -21.68 -12.72 13.48
N PHE A 210 -20.57 -12.85 12.75
CA PHE A 210 -20.52 -13.66 11.52
C PHE A 210 -20.73 -15.16 11.74
N ASN A 211 -20.53 -15.66 12.96
CA ASN A 211 -20.79 -17.05 13.30
C ASN A 211 -22.28 -17.32 13.60
N ASP A 212 -23.12 -16.28 13.66
CA ASP A 212 -24.55 -16.38 13.86
C ASP A 212 -25.32 -15.99 12.59
N ALA A 213 -25.59 -16.99 11.76
CA ALA A 213 -26.30 -16.84 10.47
C ALA A 213 -27.75 -16.34 10.60
N SER A 214 -28.26 -16.09 11.82
CA SER A 214 -29.60 -15.55 12.05
C SER A 214 -29.62 -14.04 12.31
N GLN A 215 -28.46 -13.38 12.38
CA GLN A 215 -28.36 -11.98 12.78
C GLN A 215 -27.83 -11.08 11.67
N SER A 216 -28.46 -9.91 11.53
CA SER A 216 -27.91 -8.84 10.71
C SER A 216 -26.65 -8.32 11.39
N VAL A 217 -25.57 -8.20 10.63
CA VAL A 217 -24.30 -7.71 11.15
C VAL A 217 -24.25 -6.19 10.96
N THR A 218 -24.15 -5.42 12.04
CA THR A 218 -23.98 -3.96 11.97
C THR A 218 -22.55 -3.58 12.31
N TYR A 219 -22.00 -2.60 11.61
CA TYR A 219 -20.77 -1.93 12.03
C TYR A 219 -20.98 -0.43 12.15
N ASP A 220 -20.29 0.16 13.12
CA ASP A 220 -20.25 1.59 13.35
C ASP A 220 -18.82 2.01 13.72
N PHE A 221 -18.15 2.69 12.79
CA PHE A 221 -16.84 3.31 12.98
C PHE A 221 -16.93 4.84 12.96
N GLY A 222 -18.13 5.42 13.06
CA GLY A 222 -18.37 6.87 12.95
C GLY A 222 -17.61 7.69 13.99
N ASP A 223 -17.45 7.14 15.20
CA ASP A 223 -16.76 7.81 16.31
C ASP A 223 -15.25 7.48 16.38
N THR A 224 -14.72 6.70 15.42
CA THR A 224 -13.30 6.31 15.42
C THR A 224 -12.38 7.48 15.08
N ASP A 225 -12.66 8.14 13.96
CA ASP A 225 -11.95 9.33 13.48
C ASP A 225 -12.84 10.03 12.46
N GLN A 226 -13.13 11.32 12.68
CA GLN A 226 -14.02 12.11 11.83
C GLN A 226 -13.56 12.22 10.37
N ARG A 227 -12.29 11.92 10.08
CA ARG A 227 -11.73 11.94 8.72
C ARG A 227 -12.09 10.68 7.92
N ILE A 228 -12.51 9.60 8.58
CA ILE A 228 -12.85 8.35 7.91
C ILE A 228 -14.06 8.58 7.02
N ASN A 229 -13.90 8.27 5.74
CA ASN A 229 -14.94 8.40 4.73
C ASN A 229 -15.19 7.11 3.95
N GLU A 230 -14.48 6.04 4.27
CA GLU A 230 -14.66 4.71 3.69
C GLU A 230 -14.31 3.61 4.70
N VAL A 231 -15.13 2.56 4.71
CA VAL A 231 -14.89 1.32 5.45
C VAL A 231 -14.96 0.16 4.47
N THR A 232 -13.94 -0.68 4.49
CA THR A 232 -13.93 -1.97 3.79
C THR A 232 -13.91 -3.09 4.80
N VAL A 233 -14.92 -3.95 4.80
CA VAL A 233 -14.90 -5.22 5.51
C VAL A 233 -14.56 -6.29 4.51
N ALA A 234 -13.59 -7.15 4.78
CA ALA A 234 -13.30 -8.32 3.96
C ALA A 234 -13.20 -9.59 4.80
N LEU A 235 -13.90 -10.63 4.36
CA LEU A 235 -13.81 -11.98 4.89
C LEU A 235 -13.07 -12.86 3.88
N ARG A 236 -12.10 -13.63 4.38
CA ARG A 236 -11.34 -14.59 3.59
C ARG A 236 -11.43 -15.96 4.24
N TRP A 237 -11.55 -17.00 3.44
CA TRP A 237 -11.54 -18.38 3.91
C TRP A 237 -11.04 -19.31 2.83
N GLN A 238 -10.84 -20.56 3.22
CA GLN A 238 -10.56 -21.65 2.29
C GLN A 238 -11.76 -22.58 2.19
N ASP A 239 -12.12 -22.97 0.96
CA ASP A 239 -13.06 -24.05 0.69
C ASP A 239 -12.46 -25.07 -0.29
N GLN A 240 -12.98 -26.30 -0.20
CA GLN A 240 -12.46 -27.45 -0.95
C GLN A 240 -12.68 -27.40 -2.47
N PHE A 241 -13.57 -26.53 -2.96
CA PHE A 241 -13.97 -26.41 -4.36
C PHE A 241 -13.32 -25.22 -5.07
N ASN A 242 -13.21 -24.07 -4.38
CA ASN A 242 -12.74 -22.80 -4.94
C ASN A 242 -11.34 -22.40 -4.46
N GLY A 243 -10.77 -23.11 -3.49
CA GLY A 243 -9.49 -22.75 -2.89
C GLY A 243 -9.65 -21.55 -1.96
N SER A 244 -8.97 -20.43 -2.23
CA SER A 244 -9.09 -19.22 -1.42
C SER A 244 -10.22 -18.33 -1.93
N VAL A 245 -11.20 -18.08 -1.07
CA VAL A 245 -12.32 -17.18 -1.33
C VAL A 245 -12.12 -15.90 -0.54
N SER A 246 -12.41 -14.77 -1.16
CA SER A 246 -12.45 -13.45 -0.50
C SER A 246 -13.75 -12.77 -0.88
N TRP A 247 -14.47 -12.33 0.13
CA TRP A 247 -15.63 -11.46 0.00
C TRP A 247 -15.31 -10.13 0.67
N ALA A 248 -15.79 -9.02 0.11
CA ALA A 248 -15.60 -7.71 0.71
C ALA A 248 -16.81 -6.81 0.49
N ILE A 249 -17.18 -6.07 1.53
CA ILE A 249 -18.15 -4.97 1.48
C ILE A 249 -17.37 -3.67 1.61
N ARG A 250 -17.78 -2.68 0.83
CA ARG A 250 -17.35 -1.29 1.02
C ARG A 250 -18.54 -0.40 1.29
N GLY A 251 -18.42 0.45 2.28
CA GLY A 251 -19.48 1.36 2.69
C GLY A 251 -18.94 2.61 3.35
N LYS A 252 -19.87 3.43 3.84
CA LYS A 252 -19.61 4.57 4.73
C LYS A 252 -19.12 4.05 6.09
N THR A 253 -18.95 4.95 7.06
CA THR A 253 -18.51 4.59 8.43
C THR A 253 -19.50 3.71 9.19
N GLN A 254 -20.74 3.63 8.74
CA GLN A 254 -21.82 2.87 9.36
C GLN A 254 -22.59 2.08 8.31
N ALA A 255 -22.87 0.81 8.58
CA ALA A 255 -23.82 0.04 7.77
C ALA A 255 -24.43 -1.12 8.55
N ASN A 256 -25.60 -1.54 8.09
CA ASN A 256 -26.22 -2.82 8.45
C ASN A 256 -26.10 -3.77 7.26
N ILE A 257 -25.58 -4.96 7.53
CA ILE A 257 -25.45 -6.07 6.60
C ILE A 257 -26.57 -7.06 6.95
N ALA A 258 -27.46 -7.31 6.00
CA ALA A 258 -28.63 -8.16 6.21
C ALA A 258 -28.23 -9.59 6.63
N ALA A 259 -29.08 -10.22 7.44
CA ALA A 259 -28.84 -11.55 8.03
C ALA A 259 -28.84 -12.69 7.00
N ASP A 260 -29.44 -12.46 5.83
CA ASP A 260 -29.69 -13.44 4.78
C ASP A 260 -28.70 -13.30 3.60
N LEU A 261 -27.45 -12.93 3.90
CA LEU A 261 -26.35 -12.98 2.93
C LEU A 261 -26.23 -14.38 2.33
N SER A 262 -26.83 -14.57 1.14
CA SER A 262 -26.65 -15.74 0.32
C SER A 262 -25.78 -15.38 -0.89
N PHE A 263 -24.77 -16.21 -1.10
CA PHE A 263 -23.89 -16.23 -2.27
C PHE A 263 -24.45 -17.11 -3.40
N GLY A 264 -25.69 -17.57 -3.25
CA GLY A 264 -26.38 -18.43 -4.20
C GLY A 264 -25.60 -19.70 -4.50
N ASN A 265 -25.61 -20.15 -5.75
CA ASN A 265 -24.93 -21.39 -6.16
C ASN A 265 -23.40 -21.21 -6.38
N TYR A 266 -22.85 -20.02 -6.19
CA TYR A 266 -21.43 -19.73 -6.46
C TYR A 266 -20.51 -20.19 -5.33
N LEU A 267 -21.04 -20.29 -4.11
CA LEU A 267 -20.33 -20.80 -2.94
C LEU A 267 -21.18 -21.91 -2.33
N ASN A 268 -20.54 -23.02 -1.96
CA ASN A 268 -21.25 -24.10 -1.30
C ASN A 268 -21.44 -23.73 0.18
N GLU A 269 -22.53 -23.03 0.47
CA GLU A 269 -22.90 -22.58 1.82
C GLU A 269 -23.12 -23.77 2.80
N ASN A 270 -23.28 -25.00 2.29
CA ASN A 270 -23.45 -26.20 3.11
C ASN A 270 -22.13 -26.81 3.64
N THR A 271 -20.95 -26.23 3.33
CA THR A 271 -19.73 -26.62 4.02
C THR A 271 -19.66 -25.88 5.35
N ALA A 272 -20.22 -26.49 6.39
CA ALA A 272 -20.37 -25.97 7.75
C ALA A 272 -19.06 -25.62 8.50
N GLN A 273 -17.92 -25.52 7.81
CA GLN A 273 -16.66 -25.05 8.40
C GLN A 273 -15.89 -24.26 7.35
N LEU A 274 -15.91 -22.92 7.48
CA LEU A 274 -14.92 -22.06 6.83
C LEU A 274 -13.55 -22.46 7.39
N SER A 275 -12.68 -23.00 6.54
CA SER A 275 -11.32 -23.34 6.97
C SER A 275 -10.46 -22.08 6.99
N ASN A 276 -9.74 -21.85 8.08
CA ASN A 276 -8.84 -20.71 8.28
C ASN A 276 -9.50 -19.35 7.96
N PRO A 277 -10.63 -19.00 8.60
CA PRO A 277 -11.28 -17.73 8.34
C PRO A 277 -10.39 -16.57 8.83
N SER A 278 -10.29 -15.54 7.98
CA SER A 278 -9.60 -14.30 8.29
C SER A 278 -10.53 -13.15 7.97
N LEU A 279 -10.76 -12.31 8.97
CA LEU A 279 -11.54 -11.09 8.83
C LEU A 279 -10.57 -9.92 8.79
N SER A 280 -10.82 -8.95 7.92
CA SER A 280 -10.09 -7.69 7.91
C SER A 280 -11.03 -6.50 7.74
N VAL A 281 -10.85 -5.46 8.55
CA VAL A 281 -11.50 -4.16 8.39
C VAL A 281 -10.45 -3.14 8.01
N THR A 282 -10.67 -2.43 6.91
CA THR A 282 -9.85 -1.28 6.53
C THR A 282 -10.69 -0.01 6.66
N LEU A 283 -10.28 0.88 7.54
CA LEU A 283 -10.80 2.24 7.64
C LEU A 283 -9.90 3.14 6.79
N ALA A 284 -10.49 3.97 5.93
CA ALA A 284 -9.75 4.89 5.11
C ALA A 284 -10.27 6.32 5.29
N ALA A 285 -9.32 7.24 5.42
CA ALA A 285 -9.52 8.67 5.45
C ALA A 285 -8.79 9.27 4.25
N HIS A 286 -9.51 9.41 3.14
CA HIS A 286 -8.98 10.08 1.94
C HIS A 286 -9.22 11.60 2.07
N GLN A 287 -8.28 12.44 1.61
CA GLN A 287 -8.52 13.88 1.48
C GLN A 287 -9.42 14.16 0.27
N PHE A 288 -10.65 13.68 0.33
CA PHE A 288 -11.64 13.75 -0.73
C PHE A 288 -12.88 14.49 -0.23
N ASN A 289 -13.22 15.60 -0.88
CA ASN A 289 -14.33 16.47 -0.49
C ASN A 289 -15.64 16.16 -1.22
N GLY A 290 -15.66 15.13 -2.08
CA GLY A 290 -16.88 14.69 -2.77
C GLY A 290 -17.68 13.67 -1.95
N ASP A 291 -18.79 13.21 -2.50
CA ASP A 291 -19.61 12.19 -1.86
C ASP A 291 -19.05 10.77 -2.05
N PHE A 292 -19.52 9.84 -1.22
CA PHE A 292 -19.07 8.45 -1.26
C PHE A 292 -19.32 7.77 -2.62
N ALA A 293 -20.39 8.13 -3.32
CA ALA A 293 -20.68 7.59 -4.66
C ALA A 293 -19.60 8.02 -5.68
N THR A 294 -19.14 9.26 -5.59
CA THR A 294 -18.04 9.77 -6.42
C THR A 294 -16.73 9.09 -6.04
N LEU A 295 -16.46 8.90 -4.75
CA LEU A 295 -15.29 8.14 -4.28
C LEU A 295 -15.30 6.70 -4.83
N GLN A 296 -16.46 6.03 -4.84
CA GLN A 296 -16.60 4.70 -5.43
C GLN A 296 -16.37 4.69 -6.94
N ARG A 297 -16.95 5.65 -7.67
CA ARG A 297 -16.73 5.79 -9.12
C ARG A 297 -15.24 5.92 -9.44
N LEU A 298 -14.55 6.77 -8.69
CA LEU A 298 -13.09 6.95 -8.79
C LEU A 298 -12.33 5.63 -8.56
N ARG A 299 -12.86 4.67 -7.79
CA ARG A 299 -12.18 3.38 -7.57
C ARG A 299 -12.44 2.32 -8.65
N THR A 300 -13.56 2.41 -9.35
CA THR A 300 -14.00 1.39 -10.33
C THR A 300 -13.64 1.74 -11.76
N GLU A 301 -13.41 3.01 -12.05
CA GLU A 301 -13.01 3.49 -13.37
C GLU A 301 -11.47 3.63 -13.45
N PRO A 302 -10.88 3.52 -14.65
CA PRO A 302 -9.48 3.90 -14.86
C PRO A 302 -9.31 5.36 -14.46
N LEU A 303 -8.63 5.60 -13.34
CA LEU A 303 -8.31 6.95 -12.89
C LEU A 303 -7.25 7.56 -13.78
N SER A 304 -7.39 8.85 -14.04
CA SER A 304 -6.26 9.64 -14.52
C SER A 304 -5.17 9.70 -13.44
N SER A 305 -3.91 9.86 -13.84
CA SER A 305 -2.78 10.01 -12.91
C SER A 305 -3.05 11.11 -11.87
N ASN A 306 -3.71 12.20 -12.27
CA ASN A 306 -4.07 13.31 -11.38
C ASN A 306 -5.08 12.91 -10.30
N GLU A 307 -6.14 12.18 -10.64
CA GLU A 307 -7.14 11.74 -9.66
C GLU A 307 -6.55 10.77 -8.62
N VAL A 308 -5.60 9.92 -9.03
CA VAL A 308 -4.90 9.06 -8.07
C VAL A 308 -3.97 9.88 -7.17
N ARG A 309 -3.25 10.85 -7.75
CA ARG A 309 -2.39 11.76 -6.99
C ARG A 309 -3.18 12.50 -5.91
N ASP A 310 -4.34 13.05 -6.27
CA ASP A 310 -5.20 13.80 -5.34
C ASP A 310 -5.72 12.90 -4.19
N LEU A 311 -6.14 11.68 -4.50
CA LEU A 311 -6.57 10.72 -3.47
C LEU A 311 -5.44 10.29 -2.52
N LEU A 312 -4.19 10.29 -3.00
CA LEU A 312 -3.02 9.89 -2.21
C LEU A 312 -2.35 11.06 -1.50
N ALA A 313 -2.58 12.30 -1.94
CA ALA A 313 -1.89 13.50 -1.49
C ALA A 313 -1.88 13.63 0.03
N GLN A 314 -3.02 13.39 0.67
CA GLN A 314 -3.10 13.13 2.11
C GLN A 314 -4.10 12.01 2.33
N SER A 315 -3.63 10.91 2.90
CA SER A 315 -4.49 9.78 3.20
C SER A 315 -4.02 9.07 4.46
N ALA A 316 -4.97 8.50 5.18
CA ALA A 316 -4.66 7.61 6.29
C ALA A 316 -5.50 6.34 6.19
N PHE A 317 -4.89 5.21 6.56
CA PHE A 317 -5.54 3.91 6.53
C PHE A 317 -5.31 3.21 7.86
N LEU A 318 -6.32 2.53 8.37
CA LEU A 318 -6.19 1.61 9.49
C LEU A 318 -6.69 0.24 9.03
N ASN A 319 -5.80 -0.74 8.90
CA ASN A 319 -6.16 -2.10 8.62
C ASN A 319 -6.12 -2.93 9.90
N ILE A 320 -7.23 -3.54 10.26
CA ILE A 320 -7.40 -4.42 11.41
C ILE A 320 -7.64 -5.82 10.87
N THR A 321 -6.79 -6.78 11.21
CA THR A 321 -6.93 -8.17 10.75
C THR A 321 -7.02 -9.12 11.94
N ALA A 322 -8.02 -10.00 11.94
CA ALA A 322 -8.19 -11.09 12.89
C ALA A 322 -8.00 -12.41 12.17
N ASN A 323 -7.16 -13.26 12.75
CA ASN A 323 -6.98 -14.63 12.31
C ASN A 323 -7.40 -15.58 13.45
N GLN A 324 -8.19 -16.59 13.10
CA GLN A 324 -8.52 -17.73 13.97
C GLN A 324 -7.69 -18.95 13.60
#